data_AF-A0A521CT64-F1
#
_entry.id   AF-A0A521CT64-F1
#
_cell.length_a   1.000
_cell.length_b   1.000
_cell.length_c   1.000
_cell.angle_alpha   90.00
_cell.angle_beta   90.00
_cell.angle_gamma   90.00
#
_symmetry.space_group_name_H-M   'P 1'
#
loop_
_entity.id
_entity.type
_entity.pdbx_description
1 polymer ?
#
loop_
_entity_poly.entity_id
_entity_poly.type
_entity_poly.pdbx_seq_one_letter_code
_entity_poly.pdbx_strand_id
1 'polypeptide(L)'
;MKLLEFIKSKLSEDSPIGTLANDIKDSSDFPVDKTEKEILSYLDFQTRMGGTNDIYKSFLKEYKSQAVNDTAENNIEKILDETKILKSERWRYYKEFFSVDKVYLIGNSDNIYKVYCCDSKRKTALLFSLESNSHLNDIGLVEECNIYIGDLTNITSVSNALDSLSNEKYMNDHLINKPKLTELLDFLKRNNK
;
A
#
# COMPACT_ATOMS: atom_id res chain seq x y z
N MET A 1 5.49 13.36 -13.82
CA MET A 1 4.67 13.73 -15.01
C MET A 1 3.19 13.35 -14.82
N LYS A 2 2.23 14.20 -15.21
CA LYS A 2 0.77 13.93 -15.10
C LYS A 2 0.22 13.12 -16.29
N LEU A 3 -0.90 12.42 -16.10
CA LEU A 3 -1.49 11.51 -17.09
C LEU A 3 -1.85 12.19 -18.42
N LEU A 4 -2.48 13.36 -18.37
CA LEU A 4 -2.84 14.11 -19.59
C LEU A 4 -1.62 14.62 -20.35
N GLU A 5 -0.52 14.91 -19.65
CA GLU A 5 0.75 15.31 -20.28
C GLU A 5 1.40 14.10 -20.97
N PHE A 6 1.33 12.93 -20.33
CA PHE A 6 1.77 11.67 -20.93
C PHE A 6 0.97 11.33 -22.20
N ILE A 7 -0.36 11.43 -22.17
CA ILE A 7 -1.19 11.18 -23.36
C ILE A 7 -0.78 12.10 -24.50
N LYS A 8 -0.57 13.39 -24.21
CA LYS A 8 -0.11 14.38 -25.20
C LYS A 8 1.27 14.04 -25.77
N SER A 9 2.19 13.54 -24.96
CA SER A 9 3.54 13.18 -25.43
C SER A 9 3.54 11.97 -26.37
N LYS A 10 2.47 11.17 -26.36
CA LYS A 10 2.31 9.97 -27.20
C LYS A 10 1.59 10.20 -28.52
N LEU A 11 0.99 11.37 -28.74
CA LEU A 11 0.18 11.64 -29.94
C LEU A 11 0.95 11.52 -31.27
N SER A 12 2.27 11.79 -31.25
CA SER A 12 3.12 11.73 -32.44
C SER A 12 3.87 10.40 -32.61
N GLU A 13 3.61 9.42 -31.73
CA GLU A 13 4.29 8.14 -31.75
C GLU A 13 3.59 7.16 -32.70
N ASP A 14 4.34 6.56 -33.62
CA ASP A 14 3.85 5.49 -34.48
C ASP A 14 3.96 4.14 -33.74
N SER A 15 3.04 3.95 -32.78
CA SER A 15 2.96 2.75 -31.96
C SER A 15 1.53 2.50 -31.51
N PRO A 16 1.19 1.28 -31.04
CA PRO A 16 -0.14 1.00 -30.47
C PRO A 16 -0.53 1.95 -29.33
N ILE A 17 0.45 2.45 -28.56
CA ILE A 17 0.25 3.43 -27.49
C ILE A 17 -0.08 4.80 -28.08
N GLY A 18 0.60 5.21 -29.15
CA GLY A 18 0.27 6.42 -29.90
C GLY A 18 -1.09 6.34 -30.60
N THR A 19 -1.48 5.17 -31.10
CA THR A 19 -2.85 4.92 -31.61
C THR A 19 -3.88 5.15 -30.50
N LEU A 20 -3.71 4.54 -29.33
CA LEU A 20 -4.59 4.76 -28.18
C LEU A 20 -4.65 6.23 -27.75
N ALA A 21 -3.52 6.96 -27.79
CA ALA A 21 -3.49 8.37 -27.48
C ALA A 21 -4.30 9.22 -28.50
N ASN A 22 -4.26 8.86 -29.77
CA ASN A 22 -5.08 9.50 -30.81
C ASN A 22 -6.56 9.14 -30.66
N ASP A 23 -6.90 7.89 -30.31
CA ASP A 23 -8.29 7.49 -30.02
C ASP A 23 -8.87 8.29 -28.83
N ILE A 24 -8.05 8.54 -27.80
CA ILE A 24 -8.43 9.38 -26.66
C ILE A 24 -8.69 10.83 -27.10
N LYS A 25 -7.81 11.39 -27.95
CA LYS A 25 -7.92 12.77 -28.45
C LYS A 25 -9.18 12.96 -29.30
N ASP A 26 -9.53 11.97 -30.11
CA ASP A 26 -10.64 12.03 -31.04
C ASP A 26 -11.98 11.63 -30.37
N SER A 27 -11.94 11.10 -29.14
CA SER A 27 -13.13 10.74 -28.36
C SER A 27 -13.80 11.96 -27.72
N SER A 28 -15.04 12.24 -28.13
CA SER A 28 -15.89 13.28 -27.54
C SER A 28 -16.31 12.96 -26.10
N ASP A 29 -16.32 11.68 -25.74
CA ASP A 29 -16.83 11.19 -24.45
C ASP A 29 -15.70 10.99 -23.43
N PHE A 30 -14.48 11.43 -23.75
CA PHE A 30 -13.34 11.25 -22.88
C PHE A 30 -13.44 12.16 -21.64
N PRO A 31 -13.35 11.60 -20.41
CA PRO A 31 -13.62 12.33 -19.17
C PRO A 31 -12.44 13.20 -18.70
N VAL A 32 -12.12 14.26 -19.45
CA VAL A 32 -10.97 15.15 -19.20
C VAL A 32 -11.02 15.90 -17.86
N ASP A 33 -12.20 16.08 -17.29
CA ASP A 33 -12.46 16.82 -16.04
C ASP A 33 -12.39 15.92 -14.79
N LYS A 34 -12.18 14.62 -14.96
CA LYS A 34 -12.12 13.64 -13.88
C LYS A 34 -10.72 13.48 -13.31
N THR A 35 -10.64 12.82 -12.15
CA THR A 35 -9.36 12.48 -11.53
C THR A 35 -8.58 11.47 -12.38
N GLU A 36 -7.26 11.42 -12.23
CA GLU A 36 -6.43 10.46 -12.98
C GLU A 36 -6.87 9.00 -12.76
N LYS A 37 -7.30 8.67 -11.53
CA LYS A 37 -7.81 7.33 -11.19
C LYS A 37 -9.07 6.99 -11.98
N GLU A 38 -9.99 7.95 -12.12
CA GLU A 38 -11.23 7.78 -12.89
C GLU A 38 -10.94 7.68 -14.39
N ILE A 39 -10.01 8.49 -14.90
CA ILE A 39 -9.57 8.43 -16.30
C ILE A 39 -8.93 7.07 -16.62
N LEU A 40 -8.04 6.57 -15.76
CA LEU A 40 -7.43 5.25 -15.93
C LEU A 40 -8.48 4.13 -15.88
N SER A 41 -9.46 4.25 -14.98
CA SER A 41 -10.56 3.28 -14.86
C SER A 41 -11.44 3.28 -16.11
N TYR A 42 -11.72 4.46 -16.68
CA TYR A 42 -12.42 4.60 -17.96
C TYR A 42 -11.66 3.93 -19.10
N LEU A 43 -10.35 4.16 -19.20
CA LEU A 43 -9.50 3.56 -20.24
C LEU A 43 -9.41 2.03 -20.12
N ASP A 44 -9.28 1.49 -18.91
CA ASP A 44 -9.31 0.04 -18.69
C ASP A 44 -10.64 -0.56 -19.16
N PHE A 45 -11.76 0.08 -18.79
CA PHE A 45 -13.09 -0.38 -19.17
C PHE A 45 -13.29 -0.35 -20.69
N GLN A 46 -13.01 0.78 -21.35
CA GLN A 46 -13.22 0.94 -22.79
C GLN A 46 -12.34 -0.03 -23.60
N THR A 47 -11.08 -0.19 -23.23
CA THR A 47 -10.17 -1.09 -23.96
C THR A 47 -10.47 -2.57 -23.71
N ARG A 48 -11.06 -2.94 -22.56
CA ARG A 48 -11.60 -4.30 -22.37
C ARG A 48 -12.79 -4.56 -23.26
N MET A 49 -13.74 -3.63 -23.33
CA MET A 49 -14.92 -3.74 -24.19
C MET A 49 -14.54 -3.80 -25.67
N GLY A 50 -13.49 -3.08 -26.08
CA GLY A 50 -12.95 -3.08 -27.43
C GLY A 50 -11.98 -4.22 -27.75
N GLY A 51 -11.62 -5.08 -26.79
CA GLY A 51 -10.66 -6.17 -27.00
C GLY A 51 -9.20 -5.75 -27.17
N THR A 52 -8.86 -4.50 -26.83
CA THR A 52 -7.52 -3.91 -27.00
C THR A 52 -6.80 -3.65 -25.66
N ASN A 53 -7.25 -4.29 -24.58
CA ASN A 53 -6.76 -4.03 -23.22
C ASN A 53 -5.26 -4.26 -23.03
N ASP A 54 -4.63 -5.11 -23.83
CA ASP A 54 -3.17 -5.32 -23.76
C ASP A 54 -2.38 -4.06 -24.19
N ILE A 55 -2.96 -3.23 -25.06
CA ILE A 55 -2.43 -1.90 -25.40
C ILE A 55 -2.54 -0.97 -24.18
N TYR A 56 -3.68 -0.97 -23.49
CA TYR A 56 -3.86 -0.20 -22.25
C TYR A 56 -2.87 -0.62 -21.15
N LYS A 57 -2.63 -1.92 -20.95
CA LYS A 57 -1.62 -2.40 -19.99
C LYS A 57 -0.22 -1.88 -20.34
N SER A 58 0.11 -1.84 -21.63
CA SER A 58 1.40 -1.35 -22.13
C SER A 58 1.53 0.16 -21.94
N PHE A 59 0.48 0.91 -22.29
CA PHE A 59 0.34 2.34 -22.03
C PHE A 59 0.51 2.65 -20.53
N LEU A 60 -0.18 1.91 -19.65
CA LEU A 60 -0.14 2.12 -18.21
C LEU A 60 1.24 1.80 -17.64
N LYS A 61 1.89 0.75 -18.14
CA LYS A 61 3.25 0.40 -17.75
C LYS A 61 4.21 1.53 -18.11
N GLU A 62 4.13 2.06 -19.32
CA GLU A 62 5.00 3.14 -19.77
C GLU A 62 4.74 4.45 -19.03
N TYR A 63 3.47 4.84 -18.84
CA TYR A 63 3.10 6.00 -18.03
C TYR A 63 3.73 5.91 -16.64
N LYS A 64 3.61 4.77 -15.98
CA LYS A 64 4.16 4.57 -14.65
C LYS A 64 5.68 4.48 -14.65
N SER A 65 6.31 3.90 -15.66
CA SER A 65 7.78 3.93 -15.79
C SER A 65 8.31 5.36 -15.95
N GLN A 66 7.57 6.24 -16.63
CA GLN A 66 7.95 7.65 -16.76
C GLN A 66 7.56 8.48 -15.52
N ALA A 67 6.55 8.06 -14.76
CA ALA A 67 6.23 8.62 -13.44
C ALA A 67 7.23 8.17 -12.35
N VAL A 68 7.87 7.01 -12.50
CA VAL A 68 8.88 6.46 -11.57
C VAL A 68 10.22 7.21 -11.61
N ASN A 69 10.45 8.08 -12.61
CA ASN A 69 11.55 9.05 -12.56
C ASN A 69 11.28 10.24 -11.62
N ASP A 70 10.05 10.39 -11.09
CA ASP A 70 9.70 11.45 -10.14
C ASP A 70 9.34 10.95 -8.72
N THR A 71 9.09 9.66 -8.47
CA THR A 71 8.95 9.15 -7.09
C THR A 71 8.96 7.63 -7.02
N ALA A 72 9.93 7.08 -6.28
CA ALA A 72 10.08 5.64 -6.00
C ALA A 72 8.99 5.06 -5.05
N GLU A 73 7.93 5.82 -4.74
CA GLU A 73 7.00 5.52 -3.64
C GLU A 73 5.73 4.73 -4.08
N ASN A 74 5.41 4.68 -5.38
CA ASN A 74 4.14 4.09 -5.87
C ASN A 74 4.20 2.62 -6.34
N ASN A 75 5.34 1.93 -6.18
CA ASN A 75 5.50 0.56 -6.71
C ASN A 75 4.97 -0.57 -5.81
N ILE A 76 4.71 -0.31 -4.52
CA ILE A 76 4.30 -1.38 -3.58
C ILE A 76 2.79 -1.62 -3.67
N GLU A 77 1.98 -0.57 -3.64
CA GLU A 77 0.52 -0.69 -3.74
C GLU A 77 0.09 -1.28 -5.09
N LYS A 78 0.79 -0.90 -6.17
CA LYS A 78 0.48 -1.39 -7.52
C LYS A 78 0.75 -2.89 -7.71
N ILE A 79 1.86 -3.41 -7.17
CA ILE A 79 2.17 -4.85 -7.25
C ILE A 79 1.12 -5.66 -6.47
N LEU A 80 0.63 -5.13 -5.35
CA LEU A 80 -0.39 -5.76 -4.50
C LEU A 80 -1.81 -5.67 -5.06
N ASP A 81 -2.08 -4.73 -5.97
CA ASP A 81 -3.38 -4.52 -6.62
C ASP A 81 -3.45 -5.23 -7.99
N GLU A 82 -2.34 -5.31 -8.72
CA GLU A 82 -2.22 -6.05 -10.00
C GLU A 82 -2.11 -7.57 -9.80
N THR A 83 -1.74 -8.01 -8.59
CA THR A 83 -1.82 -9.41 -8.20
C THR A 83 -3.00 -9.58 -7.24
N LYS A 84 -4.07 -10.25 -7.69
CA LYS A 84 -5.17 -10.73 -6.83
C LYS A 84 -4.66 -11.81 -5.86
N ILE A 85 -3.74 -11.42 -4.98
CA ILE A 85 -3.17 -12.26 -3.94
C ILE A 85 -4.22 -12.31 -2.83
N LEU A 86 -4.75 -13.51 -2.58
CA LEU A 86 -5.64 -13.80 -1.47
C LEU A 86 -5.03 -13.21 -0.18
N LYS A 87 -5.84 -12.58 0.68
CA LYS A 87 -5.35 -11.82 1.86
C LYS A 87 -4.35 -12.59 2.75
N SER A 88 -4.40 -13.93 2.76
CA SER A 88 -3.47 -14.82 3.46
C SER A 88 -2.04 -14.83 2.88
N GLU A 89 -1.89 -14.68 1.56
CA GLU A 89 -0.59 -14.65 0.90
C GLU A 89 0.12 -13.30 1.06
N ARG A 90 -0.64 -12.20 1.23
CA ARG A 90 -0.08 -10.86 1.55
C ARG A 90 0.70 -10.87 2.86
N TRP A 91 0.15 -11.49 3.90
CA TRP A 91 0.84 -11.60 5.19
C TRP A 91 2.11 -12.45 5.09
N ARG A 92 2.05 -13.55 4.35
CA ARG A 92 3.24 -14.40 4.10
C ARG A 92 4.35 -13.60 3.41
N TYR A 93 4.01 -12.81 2.41
CA TYR A 93 4.97 -11.93 1.73
C TYR A 93 5.57 -10.90 2.71
N TYR A 94 4.76 -10.20 3.50
CA TYR A 94 5.28 -9.22 4.46
C TYR A 94 6.21 -9.84 5.49
N LYS A 95 5.90 -11.06 5.99
CA LYS A 95 6.78 -11.79 6.90
C LYS A 95 8.16 -12.09 6.32
N GLU A 96 8.26 -12.25 5.00
CA GLU A 96 9.52 -12.60 4.33
C GLU A 96 10.31 -11.35 3.87
N PHE A 97 9.62 -10.27 3.47
CA PHE A 97 10.25 -9.18 2.72
C PHE A 97 10.08 -7.78 3.32
N PHE A 98 9.25 -7.60 4.35
CA PHE A 98 9.06 -6.30 4.98
C PHE A 98 10.09 -6.11 6.11
N SER A 99 10.96 -5.11 5.97
CA SER A 99 11.92 -4.74 7.02
C SER A 99 11.31 -3.76 8.01
N VAL A 100 11.62 -3.92 9.29
CA VAL A 100 11.16 -3.01 10.35
C VAL A 100 12.36 -2.41 11.05
N ASP A 101 12.49 -1.09 11.01
CA ASP A 101 13.52 -0.35 11.76
C ASP A 101 12.93 0.47 12.92
N LYS A 102 11.63 0.77 12.86
CA LYS A 102 10.94 1.62 13.82
C LYS A 102 9.52 1.13 14.06
N VAL A 103 9.01 1.31 15.27
CA VAL A 103 7.66 0.89 15.64
C VAL A 103 6.92 2.04 16.32
N TYR A 104 5.68 2.28 15.91
CA TYR A 104 4.77 3.17 16.62
C TYR A 104 3.78 2.33 17.40
N LEU A 105 3.73 2.55 18.70
CA LEU A 105 2.78 1.94 19.61
C LEU A 105 1.72 2.98 19.94
N ILE A 106 0.45 2.64 19.71
CA ILE A 106 -0.68 3.53 20.02
C ILE A 106 -1.45 2.97 21.20
N GLY A 107 -1.52 3.78 22.25
CA GLY A 107 -2.18 3.46 23.50
C GLY A 107 -1.26 3.64 24.71
N ASN A 108 -1.77 3.28 25.87
CA ASN A 108 -1.01 3.32 27.11
C ASN A 108 -0.21 2.02 27.28
N SER A 109 0.74 2.01 28.22
CA SER A 109 1.60 0.84 28.51
C SER A 109 0.84 -0.46 28.77
N ASP A 110 -0.41 -0.34 29.22
CA ASP A 110 -1.26 -1.46 29.65
C ASP A 110 -2.39 -1.74 28.64
N ASN A 111 -2.51 -0.92 27.58
CA ASN A 111 -3.56 -1.05 26.57
C ASN A 111 -3.12 -0.45 25.22
N ILE A 112 -2.15 -1.10 24.58
CA ILE A 112 -1.77 -0.84 23.19
C ILE A 112 -2.77 -1.53 22.27
N TYR A 113 -3.48 -0.73 21.47
CA TYR A 113 -4.54 -1.23 20.58
C TYR A 113 -4.19 -1.13 19.10
N LYS A 114 -3.18 -0.33 18.73
CA LYS A 114 -2.63 -0.30 17.36
C LYS A 114 -1.11 -0.28 17.38
N VAL A 115 -0.52 -0.97 16.42
CA VAL A 115 0.92 -1.00 16.21
C VAL A 115 1.22 -0.74 14.74
N TYR A 116 2.13 0.20 14.45
CA TYR A 116 2.67 0.42 13.12
C TYR A 116 4.11 -0.05 13.07
N CYS A 117 4.40 -1.08 12.26
CA CYS A 117 5.76 -1.53 12.00
C CYS A 117 6.28 -0.83 10.76
N CYS A 118 7.28 0.05 10.91
CA CYS A 118 7.72 0.95 9.86
C CYS A 118 9.01 0.49 9.19
N ASP A 119 9.00 0.60 7.86
CA ASP A 119 10.15 0.54 6.99
C ASP A 119 10.46 1.98 6.54
N SER A 120 11.37 2.66 7.25
CA SER A 120 11.75 4.04 6.96
C SER A 120 12.46 4.17 5.61
N LYS A 121 13.05 3.09 5.06
CA LYS A 121 13.66 3.11 3.72
C LYS A 121 12.58 3.21 2.64
N ARG A 122 11.47 2.50 2.85
CA ARG A 122 10.32 2.51 1.94
C ARG A 122 9.27 3.57 2.31
N LYS A 123 9.45 4.26 3.43
CA LYS A 123 8.48 5.21 4.03
C LYS A 123 7.08 4.63 4.16
N THR A 124 6.99 3.35 4.51
CA THR A 124 5.72 2.63 4.66
C THR A 124 5.67 1.93 6.00
N ALA A 125 4.46 1.61 6.45
CA ALA A 125 4.22 0.91 7.69
C ALA A 125 3.12 -0.13 7.56
N LEU A 126 3.32 -1.28 8.22
CA LEU A 126 2.28 -2.28 8.43
C LEU A 126 1.49 -1.94 9.69
N LEU A 127 0.18 -1.77 9.54
CA LEU A 127 -0.76 -1.49 10.62
C LEU A 127 -1.37 -2.79 11.16
N PHE A 128 -1.13 -3.04 12.44
CA PHE A 128 -1.81 -4.06 13.23
C PHE A 128 -2.80 -3.37 14.16
N SER A 129 -4.11 -3.49 13.89
CA SER A 129 -5.12 -3.29 14.93
C SER A 129 -5.15 -4.53 15.81
N LEU A 130 -4.97 -4.36 17.13
CA LEU A 130 -4.98 -5.44 18.11
C LEU A 130 -6.35 -5.63 18.77
N GLU A 131 -7.35 -4.81 18.41
CA GLU A 131 -8.71 -4.92 18.94
C GLU A 131 -9.31 -6.31 18.64
N SER A 132 -10.08 -6.86 19.59
CA SER A 132 -10.63 -8.23 19.56
C SER A 132 -11.50 -8.55 18.34
N ASN A 133 -12.12 -7.55 17.72
CA ASN A 133 -12.96 -7.71 16.51
C ASN A 133 -12.16 -7.66 15.20
N SER A 134 -10.85 -7.45 15.23
CA SER A 134 -10.04 -7.37 14.01
C SER A 134 -9.54 -8.75 13.57
N HIS A 135 -9.42 -8.99 12.27
CA HIS A 135 -8.83 -10.21 11.73
C HIS A 135 -7.34 -10.01 11.39
N LEU A 136 -6.58 -11.10 11.32
CA LEU A 136 -5.18 -11.12 10.85
C LEU A 136 -5.04 -10.62 9.41
N ASN A 137 -6.07 -10.80 8.59
CA ASN A 137 -6.13 -10.34 7.21
C ASN A 137 -6.43 -8.84 7.07
N ASP A 138 -6.61 -8.13 8.19
CA ASP A 138 -6.85 -6.68 8.23
C ASP A 138 -5.55 -5.90 8.49
N ILE A 139 -4.39 -6.49 8.19
CA ILE A 139 -3.11 -5.78 8.22
C ILE A 139 -3.12 -4.76 7.08
N GLY A 140 -3.15 -3.49 7.44
CA GLY A 140 -3.07 -2.38 6.50
C GLY A 140 -1.62 -2.10 6.13
N LEU A 141 -1.39 -1.64 4.90
CA LEU A 141 -0.16 -0.96 4.54
C LEU A 141 -0.50 0.52 4.44
N VAL A 142 0.26 1.38 5.10
CA VAL A 142 0.08 2.84 5.09
C VAL A 142 1.40 3.52 4.82
N GLU A 143 1.37 4.71 4.23
CA GLU A 143 2.55 5.57 4.17
C GLU A 143 2.87 6.11 5.57
N GLU A 144 4.15 6.20 5.88
CA GLU A 144 4.62 6.63 7.20
C GLU A 144 4.18 8.07 7.53
N CYS A 145 4.15 8.95 6.53
CA CYS A 145 3.69 10.34 6.68
C CYS A 145 2.20 10.47 7.06
N ASN A 146 1.41 9.42 6.82
CA ASN A 146 -0.03 9.38 7.13
C ASN A 146 -0.30 8.81 8.54
N ILE A 147 0.74 8.40 9.28
CA ILE A 147 0.59 7.96 10.66
C ILE A 147 0.31 9.20 11.53
N TYR A 148 -0.88 9.26 12.10
CA TYR A 148 -1.22 10.30 13.06
C TYR A 148 -0.40 10.15 14.34
N ILE A 149 0.40 11.17 14.65
CA ILE A 149 1.19 11.24 15.89
C ILE A 149 0.43 12.12 16.88
N GLY A 150 -0.17 11.48 17.88
CA GLY A 150 -0.84 12.15 19.00
C GLY A 150 -0.23 11.77 20.35
N ASP A 151 -0.83 12.27 21.43
CA ASP A 151 -0.31 12.11 22.81
C ASP A 151 -0.16 10.65 23.27
N LEU A 152 -0.91 9.73 22.67
CA LEU A 152 -0.87 8.28 22.95
C LEU A 152 0.07 7.52 22.01
N THR A 153 0.85 8.22 21.18
CA THR A 153 1.76 7.62 20.21
C THR A 153 3.16 7.57 20.79
N ASN A 154 3.69 6.35 20.98
CA ASN A 154 5.06 6.15 21.39
C ASN A 154 5.87 5.56 20.22
N ILE A 155 6.96 6.24 19.85
CA ILE A 155 7.87 5.82 18.79
C ILE A 155 9.05 5.13 19.43
N THR A 156 9.31 3.89 19.03
CA THR A 156 10.32 3.07 19.70
C THR A 156 11.03 2.11 18.74
N SER A 157 12.12 1.51 19.22
CA SER A 157 12.86 0.49 18.48
C SER A 157 12.11 -0.86 18.50
N VAL A 158 12.49 -1.77 17.60
CA VAL A 158 11.91 -3.13 17.56
C VAL A 158 12.09 -3.86 18.89
N SER A 159 13.27 -3.77 19.52
CA SER A 159 13.55 -4.39 20.82
C SER A 159 12.63 -3.85 21.92
N ASN A 160 12.52 -2.53 22.05
CA ASN A 160 11.69 -1.91 23.08
C ASN A 160 10.19 -2.16 22.84
N ALA A 161 9.78 -2.28 21.57
CA ALA A 161 8.43 -2.68 21.21
C ALA A 161 8.12 -4.12 21.66
N LEU A 162 9.06 -5.05 21.47
CA LEU A 162 8.92 -6.43 21.97
C LEU A 162 8.73 -6.46 23.48
N ASP A 163 9.50 -5.66 24.23
CA ASP A 163 9.37 -5.57 25.69
C ASP A 163 8.00 -5.01 26.09
N SER A 164 7.53 -3.97 25.39
CA SER A 164 6.24 -3.31 25.65
C SER A 164 5.02 -4.17 25.28
N LEU A 165 5.16 -5.03 24.26
CA LEU A 165 4.11 -5.90 23.76
C LEU A 165 4.13 -7.29 24.42
N SER A 166 5.16 -7.62 25.18
CA SER A 166 5.26 -8.90 25.88
C SER A 166 4.13 -9.07 26.92
N ASN A 167 3.61 -10.31 27.02
CA ASN A 167 2.31 -10.68 27.58
C ASN A 167 2.02 -10.29 29.04
N GLU A 168 2.96 -9.74 29.80
CA GLU A 168 2.79 -9.54 31.25
C GLU A 168 1.93 -8.32 31.64
N LYS A 169 1.58 -7.43 30.69
CA LYS A 169 0.86 -6.17 30.98
C LYS A 169 -0.62 -6.14 30.56
N TYR A 170 -1.06 -7.06 29.72
CA TYR A 170 -2.41 -7.03 29.14
C TYR A 170 -3.39 -7.82 30.00
N MET A 171 -3.81 -7.22 31.12
CA MET A 171 -4.67 -7.85 32.13
C MET A 171 -6.13 -8.11 31.66
N ASN A 172 -6.55 -7.57 30.52
CA ASN A 172 -7.93 -7.69 30.01
C ASN A 172 -8.00 -8.49 28.71
N ASP A 173 -8.07 -9.81 28.86
CA ASP A 173 -8.13 -10.82 27.79
C ASP A 173 -9.23 -10.62 26.75
N HIS A 174 -10.26 -9.82 27.04
CA HIS A 174 -11.42 -9.64 26.15
C HIS A 174 -11.27 -8.52 25.10
N LEU A 175 -10.24 -7.67 25.23
CA LEU A 175 -10.07 -6.50 24.35
C LEU A 175 -9.05 -6.72 23.23
N ILE A 176 -8.17 -7.72 23.37
CA ILE A 176 -7.04 -7.92 22.47
C ILE A 176 -7.16 -9.24 21.69
N ASN A 177 -6.93 -9.17 20.39
CA ASN A 177 -6.80 -10.35 19.53
C ASN A 177 -5.46 -11.05 19.79
N LYS A 178 -5.46 -12.03 20.70
CA LYS A 178 -4.26 -12.82 21.07
C LYS A 178 -3.54 -13.45 19.88
N PRO A 179 -4.21 -14.14 18.92
CA PRO A 179 -3.54 -14.66 17.73
C PRO A 179 -2.75 -13.59 16.95
N LYS A 180 -3.32 -12.39 16.81
CA LYS A 180 -2.69 -11.29 16.10
C LYS A 180 -1.50 -10.69 16.85
N LEU A 181 -1.62 -10.57 18.17
CA LEU A 181 -0.50 -10.19 19.02
C LEU A 181 0.65 -11.19 18.92
N THR A 182 0.37 -12.49 18.96
CA THR A 182 1.38 -13.55 18.79
C THR A 182 2.10 -13.44 17.45
N GLU A 183 1.36 -13.32 16.35
CA GLU A 183 1.95 -13.16 15.00
C GLU A 183 2.79 -11.87 14.87
N LEU A 184 2.32 -10.76 15.46
CA LEU A 184 3.06 -9.51 15.51
C LEU A 184 4.39 -9.67 16.28
N LEU A 185 4.36 -10.30 17.45
CA LEU A 185 5.56 -10.54 18.25
C LEU A 185 6.56 -11.41 17.50
N ASP A 186 6.10 -12.47 16.82
CA ASP A 186 6.97 -13.32 16.01
C ASP A 186 7.56 -12.59 14.80
N PHE A 187 6.78 -11.70 14.18
CA PHE A 187 7.26 -10.84 13.10
C PHE A 187 8.32 -9.83 13.58
N LEU A 188 8.09 -9.17 14.71
CA LEU A 188 9.05 -8.24 15.31
C LEU A 188 10.35 -8.94 15.72
N LYS A 189 10.27 -10.14 16.32
CA LYS A 189 11.47 -10.94 16.67
C LYS A 189 12.34 -11.24 15.45
N ARG A 190 11.75 -11.54 14.30
CA ARG A 190 12.49 -11.79 13.04
C ARG A 190 13.19 -10.54 12.51
N ASN A 191 12.63 -9.37 12.79
CA ASN A 191 13.16 -8.07 12.39
C ASN A 191 14.12 -7.46 13.41
N ASN A 192 14.19 -8.01 14.63
CA ASN A 192 15.14 -7.60 15.67
C ASN A 192 16.50 -8.31 15.46
N LYS A 193 17.20 -7.97 14.38
CA LYS A 193 18.53 -8.51 14.05
C LYS A 193 19.63 -7.48 14.24
#